data_AF-A0A3B9H8Z6-F1
#
_entry.id   AF-A0A3B9H8Z6-F1
#
_cell.length_a   1.000
_cell.length_b   1.000
_cell.length_c   1.000
_cell.angle_alpha   90.00
_cell.angle_beta   90.00
_cell.angle_gamma   90.00
#
_symmetry.space_group_name_H-M   'P 1'
#
loop_
_entity.id
_entity.type
_entity.pdbx_description
1 polymer ?
#
loop_
_entity_poly.entity_id
_entity_poly.type
_entity_poly.pdbx_seq_one_letter_code
_entity_poly.pdbx_strand_id
1 'polypeptide(L)' 'LKPVHRRVLYGMQELGVFSNRPYRKSARIVGDVMGKYHPHGDSAIYDTMVRMA' A
#
# COMPACT_ATOMS: atom_id res chain seq x y z
N LEU A 1 12.93 2.10 7.97
CA LEU A 1 11.85 2.07 6.94
C LEU A 1 11.91 3.32 6.08
N LYS A 2 12.04 3.20 4.75
CA LYS A 2 11.86 4.38 3.86
C LYS A 2 10.43 4.92 3.97
N PRO A 3 10.16 6.22 3.72
CA PRO A 3 8.83 6.81 3.87
C PRO A 3 7.72 6.09 3.09
N VAL A 4 8.03 5.56 1.91
CA VAL A 4 7.07 4.82 1.08
C VAL A 4 6.56 3.54 1.75
N HIS A 5 7.45 2.76 2.39
CA HIS A 5 7.05 1.55 3.14
C HIS A 5 6.07 1.91 4.27
N ARG A 6 6.35 2.99 5.01
CA ARG A 6 5.49 3.43 6.11
C ARG A 6 4.09 3.82 5.62
N ARG A 7 4.01 4.55 4.51
CA ARG A 7 2.74 4.98 3.90
C ARG A 7 1.92 3.79 3.39
N VAL A 8 2.57 2.79 2.80
CA VAL A 8 1.91 1.56 2.33
C VAL A 8 1.34 0.77 3.50
N LEU A 9 2.15 0.50 4.54
CA LEU A 9 1.69 -0.21 5.73
C LEU A 9 0.55 0.52 6.44
N TYR A 10 0.64 1.84 6.54
CA TYR A 10 -0.42 2.66 7.13
C TYR A 10 -1.72 2.62 6.31
N GLY A 11 -1.63 2.76 4.98
CA GLY A 11 -2.80 2.62 4.10
C GLY A 11 -3.43 1.22 4.15
N MET A 12 -2.61 0.17 4.27
CA MET A 12 -3.11 -1.20 4.46
C MET A 12 -3.87 -1.37 5.80
N GLN A 13 -3.37 -0.76 6.87
CA GLN A 13 -4.04 -0.76 8.17
C GLN A 13 -5.38 -0.01 8.14
N GLU A 14 -5.43 1.18 7.54
CA GLU A 14 -6.65 1.99 7.35
C GLU A 14 -7.69 1.27 6.48
N LEU A 15 -7.24 0.57 5.44
CA LEU A 15 -8.11 -0.27 4.59
C LEU A 15 -8.56 -1.56 5.30
N GLY A 16 -8.01 -1.86 6.47
CA GLY A 16 -8.29 -3.06 7.24
C GLY A 16 -7.83 -4.34 6.55
N VAL A 17 -6.68 -4.29 5.87
CA VAL A 17 -6.01 -5.44 5.26
C VAL A 17 -5.17 -6.12 6.36
N PHE A 18 -5.77 -7.11 7.01
CA PHE A 18 -5.13 -7.91 8.05
C PHE A 18 -4.98 -9.35 7.59
N SER A 19 -4.02 -10.08 8.17
CA SER A 19 -3.71 -11.47 7.82
C SER A 19 -4.86 -12.45 8.05
N ASN A 20 -5.82 -12.10 8.90
CA ASN A 20 -7.01 -12.89 9.21
C ASN A 20 -8.21 -12.58 8.28
N ARG A 21 -8.03 -11.79 7.22
CA ARG A 21 -9.09 -11.40 6.28
C ARG A 21 -8.77 -11.89 4.86
N PRO A 22 -9.79 -12.05 3.98
CA PRO A 22 -9.57 -12.40 2.59
C PRO A 22 -8.67 -11.40 1.87
N TYR A 23 -7.82 -11.90 0.97
CA TYR A 23 -6.94 -11.07 0.16
C TYR A 23 -7.72 -10.05 -0.68
N ARG A 24 -7.15 -8.84 -0.78
CA ARG A 24 -7.67 -7.77 -1.63
C ARG A 24 -6.73 -7.51 -2.80
N LYS A 25 -7.27 -7.03 -3.91
CA LYS A 25 -6.48 -6.67 -5.09
C LYS A 25 -5.48 -5.55 -4.77
N SER A 26 -4.22 -5.75 -5.16
CA SER A 26 -3.12 -4.80 -4.93
C SER A 26 -3.40 -3.41 -5.51
N ALA A 27 -4.06 -3.34 -6.67
CA ALA A 27 -4.46 -2.08 -7.30
C ALA A 27 -5.33 -1.19 -6.38
N ARG A 28 -6.16 -1.78 -5.51
CA ARG A 28 -6.98 -1.02 -4.56
C ARG A 28 -6.14 -0.36 -3.48
N ILE A 29 -5.11 -1.05 -2.99
CA ILE A 29 -4.20 -0.54 -1.96
C ILE A 29 -3.32 0.57 -2.56
N VAL A 30 -2.82 0.35 -3.78
CA VAL A 30 -2.03 1.35 -4.53
C VAL A 30 -2.82 2.64 -4.73
N GLY A 31 -4.06 2.55 -5.24
CA GLY A 31 -4.90 3.71 -5.49
C GLY A 31 -5.19 4.53 -4.22
N ASP A 32 -5.49 3.87 -3.10
CA ASP A 32 -5.79 4.56 -1.84
C ASP A 32 -4.55 5.25 -1.25
N VAL A 33 -3.40 4.56 -1.26
CA VAL A 33 -2.13 5.12 -0.78
C VAL A 33 -1.69 6.28 -1.67
N MET A 34 -1.87 6.16 -2.99
CA MET A 34 -1.55 7.22 -3.93
C MET A 34 -2.41 8.45 -3.71
N GLY A 35 -3.74 8.26 -3.55
CA GLY A 35 -4.68 9.36 -3.36
C GLY A 35 -4.53 10.09 -2.03
N LYS A 36 -4.14 9.40 -0.95
CA LYS A 36 -4.11 9.97 0.40
C LYS A 36 -2.71 10.34 0.91
N TYR A 37 -1.70 9.54 0.59
CA TYR A 37 -0.40 9.59 1.28
C TYR A 37 0.82 9.75 0.34
N HIS A 38 0.67 9.43 -0.94
CA HIS A 38 1.77 9.45 -1.89
C HIS A 38 1.29 9.87 -3.29
N PRO A 39 1.07 11.18 -3.54
CA PRO A 39 0.53 11.70 -4.80
C PRO A 39 1.60 11.76 -5.90
N HIS A 40 2.36 10.68 -6.04
CA HIS A 40 3.40 10.47 -7.04
C HIS A 40 3.19 9.10 -7.67
N GLY A 41 3.92 8.82 -8.75
CA GLY A 41 3.74 7.61 -9.57
C GLY A 41 3.51 6.33 -8.77
N ASP A 42 2.60 5.52 -9.28
CA ASP A 42 2.16 4.23 -8.72
C ASP A 42 3.30 3.20 -8.64
N SER A 43 4.28 3.27 -9.54
CA SER A 43 5.41 2.34 -9.64
C SER A 43 6.18 2.21 -8.32
N ALA A 44 6.46 3.32 -7.62
CA ALA A 44 7.19 3.29 -6.36
C ALA A 44 6.39 2.57 -5.25
N ILE A 45 5.07 2.68 -5.26
CA ILE A 45 4.18 2.00 -4.31
C ILE A 45 4.10 0.51 -4.64
N TYR A 46 3.93 0.18 -5.92
CA TYR A 46 3.82 -1.19 -6.40
C TYR A 46 5.11 -1.98 -6.17
N ASP A 47 6.26 -1.44 -6.55
CA ASP A 47 7.58 -2.05 -6.32
C ASP A 47 7.82 -2.31 -4.83
N THR A 48 7.41 -1.35 -3.99
CA THR A 48 7.52 -1.49 -2.53
C THR A 48 6.65 -2.64 -2.01
N MET A 49 5.42 -2.77 -2.48
CA MET A 49 4.54 -3.88 -2.09
C MET A 49 5.10 -5.24 -2.55
N VAL A 50 5.57 -5.33 -3.79
CA VAL A 50 6.15 -6.58 -4.33
C VAL A 50 7.42 -6.96 -3.59
N ARG A 51 8.27 -5.99 -3.22
CA ARG A 51 9.51 -6.25 -2.46
C ARG A 51 9.25 -6.68 -1.00
N MET A 52 8.11 -6.33 -0.42
CA MET A 52 7.74 -6.69 0.95
C MET A 52 6.92 -7.98 1.05
N ALA A 53 6.40 -8.49 -0.07
CA ALA A 53 5.66 -9.74 -0.16
C ALA A 53 6.61 -10.94 -0.20
#